data_AF-A0A2A4V2B2-F1
#
_entry.id   AF-A0A2A4V2B2-F1
#
_cell.length_a   1.000
_cell.length_b   1.000
_cell.length_c   1.000
_cell.angle_alpha   90.00
_cell.angle_beta   90.00
_cell.angle_gamma   90.00
#
_symmetry.space_group_name_H-M   'P 1'
#
loop_
_entity.id
_entity.type
_entity.pdbx_description
1 polymer ?
#
loop_
_entity_poly.entity_id
_entity_poly.type
_entity_poly.pdbx_seq_one_letter_code
_entity_poly.pdbx_strand_id
1 'polypeptide(L)'
;MEHTLTLPLISGYTAALLGTMQVALMMTVGFARRTAEVSLGDGGNDVLHHKIRRHGNLAENAPIFLILLGLLEITGGQQNIVLGLAVVFVMARLSHAYALSGPGKPVVARAMGAMGTLIGVAGTAGALVWQLSMVQ
;
A
#
# COMPACT_ATOMS: atom_id res chain seq x y z
N MET A 1 19.28 11.30 -27.40
CA MET A 1 18.40 10.23 -26.87
C MET A 1 17.14 10.93 -26.40
N GLU A 2 16.02 10.80 -27.13
CA GLU A 2 14.76 11.34 -26.62
C GLU A 2 14.36 10.54 -25.39
N HIS A 3 14.47 11.14 -24.21
CA HIS A 3 13.86 10.60 -23.00
C HIS A 3 12.34 10.72 -23.17
N THR A 4 11.73 9.71 -23.79
CA THR A 4 10.28 9.58 -23.83
C THR A 4 9.82 9.32 -22.41
N LEU A 5 9.29 10.35 -21.75
CA LEU A 5 8.59 10.21 -20.48
C LEU A 5 7.46 9.19 -20.69
N THR A 6 7.66 7.99 -20.15
CA THR A 6 6.66 6.93 -20.18
C THR A 6 5.49 7.33 -19.31
N LEU A 7 4.28 7.28 -19.86
CA LEU A 7 3.08 7.47 -19.07
C LEU A 7 3.02 6.34 -18.02
N PRO A 8 2.94 6.66 -16.72
CA PRO A 8 3.06 5.67 -15.66
C PRO A 8 1.73 4.92 -15.45
N LEU A 9 1.36 4.09 -16.43
CA LEU A 9 0.08 3.38 -16.45
C LEU A 9 -0.01 2.36 -15.31
N ILE A 10 1.03 1.59 -15.05
CA ILE A 10 1.04 0.57 -13.98
C ILE A 10 0.87 1.25 -12.62
N SER A 11 1.65 2.31 -12.39
CA SER A 11 1.57 3.09 -11.16
C SER A 11 0.22 3.79 -11.03
N GLY A 12 -0.35 4.29 -12.13
CA GLY A 12 -1.68 4.90 -12.16
C GLY A 12 -2.79 3.92 -11.77
N TYR A 13 -2.83 2.73 -12.36
CA TYR A 13 -3.79 1.69 -11.98
C TYR A 13 -3.59 1.23 -10.54
N THR A 14 -2.35 1.10 -10.10
CA THR A 14 -2.02 0.73 -8.71
C THR A 14 -2.50 1.80 -7.73
N ALA A 15 -2.32 3.09 -8.07
CA ALA A 15 -2.80 4.22 -7.28
C ALA A 15 -4.33 4.25 -7.19
N ALA A 16 -5.02 4.01 -8.31
CA ALA A 16 -6.49 3.95 -8.33
C ALA A 16 -7.04 2.84 -7.41
N LEU A 17 -6.42 1.66 -7.44
CA LEU A 17 -6.81 0.54 -6.59
C LEU A 17 -6.55 0.83 -5.11
N LEU A 18 -5.32 1.24 -4.77
CA LEU A 18 -4.94 1.53 -3.38
C LEU A 18 -5.72 2.73 -2.81
N GLY A 19 -6.01 3.75 -3.63
CA GLY A 19 -6.85 4.88 -3.27
C GLY A 19 -8.29 4.44 -2.97
N THR A 20 -8.86 3.56 -3.79
CA THR A 20 -10.19 2.98 -3.54
C THR A 20 -10.20 2.19 -2.22
N MET A 21 -9.18 1.38 -1.97
CA MET A 21 -9.02 0.66 -0.69
C MET A 21 -8.89 1.63 0.50
N GLN A 22 -8.15 2.73 0.33
CA GLN A 22 -7.96 3.76 1.35
C GLN A 22 -9.29 4.39 1.76
N VAL A 23 -10.12 4.78 0.78
CA VAL A 23 -11.46 5.32 1.00
C VAL A 23 -12.37 4.29 1.67
N ALA A 24 -12.35 3.04 1.21
CA ALA A 24 -13.14 1.98 1.84
C ALA A 24 -12.78 1.81 3.33
N LEU A 25 -11.49 1.75 3.68
CA LEU A 25 -11.04 1.65 5.07
C LEU A 25 -11.42 2.90 5.88
N MET A 26 -11.29 4.09 5.30
CA MET A 26 -11.70 5.36 5.93
C MET A 26 -13.18 5.32 6.34
N MET A 27 -14.05 4.87 5.43
CA MET A 27 -15.48 4.73 5.71
C MET A 27 -15.75 3.75 6.86
N THR A 28 -15.01 2.63 6.92
CA THR A 28 -15.17 1.68 8.05
C THR A 28 -14.82 2.28 9.40
N VAL A 29 -13.83 3.19 9.46
CA VAL A 29 -13.49 3.94 10.68
C VAL A 29 -14.60 4.92 11.01
N GLY A 30 -15.10 5.68 10.02
CA GLY A 30 -16.19 6.65 10.22
C GLY A 30 -17.46 6.01 10.77
N PHE A 31 -17.89 4.87 10.22
CA PHE A 31 -19.04 4.12 10.73
C PHE A 31 -18.80 3.61 12.16
N ALA A 32 -17.62 3.05 12.45
CA ALA A 32 -17.30 2.56 13.79
C ALA A 32 -17.24 3.69 14.84
N ARG A 33 -16.74 4.88 14.47
CA ARG A 33 -16.77 6.07 15.34
C ARG A 33 -18.19 6.47 15.70
N ARG A 34 -19.07 6.48 14.70
CA ARG A 34 -20.49 6.83 14.90
C ARG A 34 -21.17 5.83 15.83
N THR A 35 -20.92 4.54 15.67
CA THR A 35 -21.49 3.50 16.55
C THR A 35 -20.93 3.53 17.97
N ALA A 36 -19.64 3.87 18.13
CA ALA A 36 -18.99 3.96 19.43
C ALA A 36 -19.19 5.32 20.14
N GLU A 37 -19.84 6.29 19.49
CA GLU A 37 -20.00 7.68 19.97
C GLU A 37 -18.66 8.37 20.33
N VAL A 38 -17.59 8.01 19.61
CA VAL A 38 -16.23 8.54 19.84
C VAL A 38 -15.88 9.60 18.80
N SER A 39 -15.67 10.84 19.26
CA SER A 39 -15.24 11.96 18.41
C SER A 39 -13.78 11.82 17.94
N LEU A 40 -12.83 11.60 18.86
CA LEU A 40 -11.40 11.53 18.59
C LEU A 40 -10.74 10.32 19.27
N GLY A 41 -9.66 9.79 18.68
CA GLY A 41 -8.99 8.59 19.20
C GLY A 41 -9.83 7.33 19.00
N ASP A 42 -9.64 6.31 19.84
CA ASP A 42 -10.41 5.06 19.83
C ASP A 42 -11.41 4.95 20.99
N GLY A 43 -11.35 5.86 21.97
CA GLY A 43 -12.27 5.89 23.12
C GLY A 43 -12.23 4.62 23.96
N GLY A 44 -11.13 3.86 23.94
CA GLY A 44 -11.03 2.56 24.62
C GLY A 44 -11.78 1.42 23.91
N ASN A 45 -12.27 1.64 22.69
CA ASN A 45 -12.94 0.62 21.88
C ASN A 45 -11.93 -0.12 20.99
N ASP A 46 -11.64 -1.38 21.33
CA ASP A 46 -10.66 -2.22 20.61
C ASP A 46 -11.01 -2.41 19.12
N VAL A 47 -12.30 -2.51 18.79
CA VAL A 47 -12.76 -2.67 17.40
C VAL A 47 -12.46 -1.41 16.60
N LEU A 48 -12.72 -0.23 17.17
CA LEU A 48 -12.40 1.05 16.57
C LEU A 48 -10.88 1.22 16.45
N HIS A 49 -10.12 0.86 17.48
CA HIS A 49 -8.66 0.87 17.46
C HIS A 49 -8.08 0.06 16.29
N HIS A 50 -8.54 -1.17 16.11
CA HIS A 50 -8.11 -2.02 15.00
C HIS A 50 -8.46 -1.42 13.63
N LYS A 51 -9.66 -0.85 13.47
CA LYS A 51 -10.06 -0.19 12.20
C LYS A 51 -9.19 1.03 11.91
N ILE A 52 -8.91 1.87 12.92
CA ILE A 52 -8.02 3.03 12.81
C ILE A 52 -6.62 2.58 12.36
N ARG A 53 -6.04 1.55 13.00
CA ARG A 53 -4.70 1.08 12.62
C ARG A 53 -4.64 0.45 11.23
N ARG A 54 -5.70 -0.21 10.76
CA ARG A 54 -5.78 -0.70 9.36
C ARG A 54 -5.73 0.44 8.36
N HIS A 55 -6.56 1.46 8.59
CA HIS A 55 -6.61 2.64 7.72
C HIS A 55 -5.29 3.41 7.76
N GLY A 56 -4.76 3.66 8.96
CA GLY A 56 -3.47 4.33 9.16
C GLY A 56 -2.32 3.59 8.49
N ASN A 57 -2.24 2.25 8.62
CA ASN A 57 -1.17 1.49 8.01
C ASN A 57 -1.17 1.59 6.47
N LEU A 58 -2.34 1.60 5.82
CA LEU A 58 -2.41 1.82 4.38
C LEU A 58 -2.02 3.27 4.03
N ALA A 59 -2.47 4.25 4.82
CA ALA A 59 -2.12 5.67 4.66
C ALA A 59 -0.61 5.92 4.78
N GLU A 60 0.06 5.19 5.67
CA GLU A 60 1.50 5.31 5.93
C GLU A 60 2.33 4.66 4.81
N ASN A 61 1.89 3.54 4.23
CA ASN A 61 2.72 2.72 3.34
C ASN A 61 2.38 2.88 1.85
N ALA A 62 1.13 3.10 1.47
CA ALA A 62 0.73 3.20 0.06
C ALA A 62 1.34 4.42 -0.65
N PRO A 63 1.35 5.64 -0.07
CA PRO A 63 1.87 6.81 -0.76
C PRO A 63 3.35 6.70 -1.10
N ILE A 64 4.18 6.26 -0.15
CA ILE A 64 5.63 6.13 -0.39
C ILE A 64 5.91 5.07 -1.46
N PHE A 65 5.18 3.95 -1.44
CA PHE A 65 5.29 2.93 -2.48
C PHE A 65 4.91 3.45 -3.86
N LEU A 66 3.78 4.17 -3.98
CA LEU A 66 3.32 4.73 -5.26
C LEU A 66 4.27 5.78 -5.82
N ILE A 67 4.89 6.61 -4.95
CA ILE A 67 5.91 7.57 -5.37
C ILE A 67 7.12 6.82 -5.96
N LEU A 68 7.64 5.81 -5.26
CA LEU A 68 8.78 5.02 -5.73
C LEU A 68 8.47 4.29 -7.04
N LEU A 69 7.27 3.68 -7.13
CA LEU A 69 6.85 2.94 -8.31
C LEU A 69 6.67 3.85 -9.53
N GLY A 70 6.05 5.02 -9.32
CA GLY A 70 5.87 6.02 -10.37
C GLY A 70 7.20 6.56 -10.89
N LEU A 71 8.15 6.85 -9.99
CA LEU A 71 9.50 7.26 -10.38
C LEU A 71 10.22 6.15 -11.16
N LEU A 72 10.11 4.90 -10.71
CA LEU A 72 10.71 3.76 -11.40
C LEU A 72 10.12 3.59 -12.82
N GLU A 73 8.80 3.77 -12.97
CA GLU A 73 8.14 3.62 -14.27
C GLU A 73 8.48 4.78 -15.23
N ILE A 74 8.47 6.03 -14.74
CA ILE A 74 8.77 7.23 -15.55
C ILE A 74 10.25 7.29 -15.99
N THR A 75 11.15 6.72 -15.19
CA THR A 75 12.59 6.62 -15.52
C THR A 75 12.90 5.48 -16.49
N GLY A 76 11.88 4.81 -17.05
CA GLY A 76 12.03 3.73 -18.01
C GLY A 76 12.41 2.39 -17.40
N GLY A 77 12.09 2.17 -16.12
CA GLY A 77 12.30 0.89 -15.45
C GLY A 77 11.59 -0.25 -16.19
N GLN A 78 12.20 -1.44 -16.18
CA GLN A 78 11.67 -2.60 -16.90
C GLN A 78 10.22 -2.90 -16.49
N GLN A 79 9.31 -2.91 -17.47
CA GLN A 79 7.86 -3.02 -17.25
C GLN A 79 7.47 -4.25 -16.41
N ASN A 80 8.14 -5.39 -16.61
CA ASN A 80 7.91 -6.61 -15.84
C ASN A 80 8.28 -6.46 -14.36
N ILE A 81 9.33 -5.69 -14.04
CA ILE A 81 9.76 -5.43 -12.66
C ILE A 81 8.74 -4.50 -11.99
N VAL A 82 8.34 -3.42 -12.67
CA VAL A 82 7.32 -2.48 -12.17
C VAL A 82 6.01 -3.22 -11.89
N LEU A 83 5.55 -4.04 -12.83
CA LEU A 83 4.32 -4.84 -12.65
C LEU A 83 4.44 -5.85 -11.51
N GLY A 84 5.57 -6.56 -11.41
CA GLY A 84 5.81 -7.52 -10.34
C GLY A 84 5.76 -6.87 -8.96
N LEU A 85 6.42 -5.72 -8.79
CA LEU A 85 6.42 -4.95 -7.55
C LEU A 85 5.03 -4.43 -7.19
N ALA A 86 4.28 -3.92 -8.17
CA ALA A 86 2.89 -3.50 -8.01
C ALA A 86 1.99 -4.63 -7.49
N VAL A 87 2.04 -5.79 -8.15
CA VAL A 87 1.24 -6.96 -7.77
C VAL A 87 1.61 -7.46 -6.37
N VAL A 88 2.91 -7.61 -6.07
CA VAL A 88 3.37 -8.05 -4.75
C VAL A 88 2.87 -7.12 -3.65
N PHE A 89 3.00 -5.81 -3.85
CA PHE A 89 2.53 -4.84 -2.86
C PHE A 89 1.01 -4.90 -2.66
N VAL A 90 0.23 -4.90 -3.75
CA VAL A 90 -1.24 -4.99 -3.68
C VAL A 90 -1.68 -6.27 -2.97
N MET A 91 -1.11 -7.42 -3.31
CA MET A 91 -1.44 -8.70 -2.67
C MET A 91 -1.06 -8.71 -1.19
N ALA A 92 0.05 -8.07 -0.81
CA ALA A 92 0.41 -7.87 0.59
C ALA A 92 -0.63 -7.03 1.34
N ARG A 93 -1.19 -5.99 0.71
CA ARG A 93 -2.23 -5.15 1.33
C ARG A 93 -3.58 -5.87 1.45
N LEU A 94 -3.97 -6.63 0.43
CA LEU A 94 -5.19 -7.44 0.46
C LEU A 94 -5.11 -8.53 1.53
N SER A 95 -3.99 -9.25 1.62
CA SER A 95 -3.76 -10.26 2.65
C SER A 95 -3.75 -9.66 4.07
N HIS A 96 -3.11 -8.50 4.26
CA HIS A 96 -3.13 -7.79 5.54
C HIS A 96 -4.54 -7.33 5.95
N ALA A 97 -5.30 -6.78 5.00
CA ALA A 97 -6.69 -6.39 5.21
C ALA A 97 -7.56 -7.60 5.57
N TYR A 98 -7.35 -8.76 4.92
CA TYR A 98 -8.06 -9.98 5.26
C TYR A 98 -7.68 -10.49 6.66
N ALA A 99 -6.40 -10.47 7.02
CA ALA A 99 -5.87 -10.94 8.29
C ALA A 99 -6.41 -10.17 9.50
N LEU A 100 -6.79 -8.90 9.31
CA LEU A 100 -7.30 -8.05 10.40
C LEU A 100 -8.84 -8.02 10.53
N SER A 101 -9.58 -8.89 9.83
CA SER A 101 -11.06 -8.88 9.83
C SER A 101 -11.74 -9.77 10.87
N GLY A 102 -11.05 -10.28 11.91
CA GLY A 102 -11.75 -10.95 13.02
C GLY A 102 -10.87 -11.81 13.95
N PRO A 103 -11.41 -12.24 15.11
CA PRO A 103 -10.74 -13.17 16.02
C PRO A 103 -10.56 -14.57 15.37
N GLY A 104 -9.44 -15.23 15.65
CA GLY A 104 -9.11 -16.57 15.12
C GLY A 104 -8.38 -16.60 13.78
N LYS A 105 -7.97 -15.45 13.21
CA LYS A 105 -7.22 -15.42 11.94
C LYS A 105 -5.71 -15.65 12.13
N PRO A 106 -5.03 -16.31 11.16
CA PRO A 106 -3.64 -16.73 11.33
C PRO A 106 -2.69 -15.55 11.52
N VAL A 107 -1.85 -15.62 12.56
CA VAL A 107 -0.71 -14.71 12.78
C VAL A 107 0.18 -14.63 11.52
N VAL A 108 0.24 -15.73 10.76
CA VAL A 108 0.96 -15.84 9.49
C VAL A 108 0.49 -14.82 8.45
N ALA A 109 -0.81 -14.55 8.34
CA ALA A 109 -1.33 -13.59 7.37
C ALA A 109 -0.98 -12.13 7.74
N ARG A 110 -0.78 -11.83 9.04
CA ARG A 110 -0.25 -10.52 9.50
C ARG A 110 1.21 -10.38 9.12
N ALA A 111 2.03 -11.41 9.35
CA ALA A 111 3.44 -11.43 9.02
C ALA A 111 3.68 -11.33 7.51
N MET A 112 2.91 -12.05 6.69
CA MET A 112 2.99 -11.98 5.23
C MET A 112 2.64 -10.59 4.70
N GLY A 113 1.61 -9.95 5.24
CA GLY A 113 1.23 -8.59 4.84
C GLY A 113 2.34 -7.56 5.16
N ALA A 114 2.93 -7.65 6.36
CA ALA A 114 4.01 -6.76 6.78
C ALA A 114 5.28 -6.98 5.93
N MET A 115 5.70 -8.24 5.77
CA MET A 115 6.86 -8.60 4.95
C MET A 115 6.66 -8.19 3.49
N GLY A 116 5.45 -8.35 2.96
CA GLY A 116 5.14 -7.99 1.58
C GLY A 116 5.24 -6.49 1.30
N THR A 117 4.94 -5.60 2.25
CA THR A 117 5.23 -4.16 2.00
C THR A 117 6.64 -3.76 2.31
N LEU A 118 7.33 -4.45 3.20
CA LEU A 118 8.76 -4.21 3.40
C LEU A 118 9.51 -4.57 2.10
N ILE A 119 9.23 -5.74 1.53
CA ILE A 119 9.76 -6.16 0.23
C ILE A 119 9.29 -5.23 -0.88
N GLY A 120 8.01 -4.83 -0.90
CA GLY A 120 7.49 -3.93 -1.93
C GLY A 120 8.16 -2.55 -1.90
N VAL A 121 8.29 -1.91 -0.74
CA VAL A 121 8.93 -0.58 -0.63
C VAL A 121 10.43 -0.67 -0.84
N ALA A 122 11.13 -1.58 -0.13
CA ALA A 122 12.57 -1.71 -0.24
C ALA A 122 12.99 -2.22 -1.62
N GLY A 123 12.23 -3.15 -2.20
CA GLY A 123 12.44 -3.68 -3.54
C GLY A 123 12.27 -2.60 -4.61
N THR A 124 11.20 -1.80 -4.54
CA THR A 124 11.01 -0.68 -5.48
C THR A 124 12.08 0.39 -5.30
N ALA A 125 12.49 0.69 -4.06
CA ALA A 125 13.58 1.63 -3.80
C ALA A 125 14.91 1.13 -4.40
N GLY A 126 15.25 -0.14 -4.19
CA GLY A 126 16.46 -0.74 -4.77
C GLY A 126 16.42 -0.80 -6.29
N ALA A 127 15.28 -1.17 -6.88
CA ALA A 127 15.08 -1.17 -8.32
C ALA A 127 15.22 0.24 -8.92
N LEU A 128 14.71 1.27 -8.23
CA LEU A 128 14.85 2.66 -8.63
C LEU A 128 16.30 3.12 -8.59
N VAL A 129 17.05 2.80 -7.53
CA VAL A 129 18.49 3.12 -7.45
C VAL A 129 19.27 2.46 -8.58
N TRP A 130 18.99 1.19 -8.84
CA TRP A 130 19.61 0.44 -9.94
C TRP A 130 19.30 1.09 -11.30
N GLN A 131 18.03 1.40 -11.56
CA GLN A 131 17.61 2.06 -12.79
C GLN A 131 18.34 3.40 -12.97
N LEU A 132 18.37 4.23 -11.93
CA LEU A 132 19.03 5.54 -11.99
C LEU A 132 20.54 5.43 -12.21
N SER A 133 21.19 4.37 -11.69
CA SER A 133 22.62 4.14 -11.91
C SER A 133 22.98 3.74 -13.35
N MET A 134 22.02 3.22 -14.11
CA MET A 134 22.19 2.84 -15.52
C MET A 134 21.89 3.98 -16.49
N VAL A 135 21.22 5.04 -16.02
CA VAL A 135 20.76 6.17 -16.85
C VAL A 135 21.79 7.30 -16.89
N GLN A 136 22.83 7.25 -16.05
CA GLN A 136 23.99 8.17 -16.08
C GLN A 136 24.93 7.85 -17.25
#